data_AF-A0A6L7CA49-F1
#
_entry.id   AF-A0A6L7CA49-F1
#
_cell.length_a   1.000
_cell.length_b   1.000
_cell.length_c   1.000
_cell.angle_alpha   90.00
_cell.angle_beta   90.00
_cell.angle_gamma   90.00
#
_symmetry.space_group_name_H-M   'P 1'
#
loop_
_entity.id
_entity.type
_entity.pdbx_description
1 polymer ?
#
loop_
_entity_poly.entity_id
_entity_poly.type
_entity_poly.pdbx_seq_one_letter_code
_entity_poly.pdbx_strand_id
1 'polypeptide(L)'
;PSVRNASDNIRNAMNMLMEVALLVGSIFAAIKMAGYTGFSIAVAIYFLNESLGRPVQKMAAPVVAVMITGILLNVLYWLGLFVPA
;
A
#
# COMPACT_ATOMS: atom_id res chain seq x y z
N PRO A 1 24.98 -26.39 10.17
CA PRO A 1 23.50 -26.38 10.33
C PRO A 1 22.93 -25.08 10.92
N SER A 2 23.58 -24.44 11.91
CA SER A 2 23.10 -23.18 12.52
C SER A 2 23.17 -21.97 11.58
N VAL A 3 24.24 -21.84 10.78
CA VAL A 3 24.43 -20.72 9.83
C VAL A 3 23.35 -20.70 8.74
N ARG A 4 22.89 -21.87 8.29
CA ARG A 4 21.79 -21.97 7.30
C ARG A 4 20.47 -21.49 7.90
N ASN A 5 20.10 -21.98 9.10
CA ASN A 5 18.89 -21.51 9.79
C ASN A 5 18.93 -20.01 10.09
N ALA A 6 20.09 -19.48 10.51
CA ALA A 6 20.26 -18.04 10.71
C ALA A 6 20.06 -17.26 9.39
N SER A 7 20.60 -17.76 8.28
CA SER A 7 20.42 -17.14 6.96
C SER A 7 18.98 -17.18 6.46
N ASP A 8 18.24 -18.26 6.72
CA ASP A 8 16.83 -18.38 6.34
C ASP A 8 15.96 -17.43 7.18
N ASN A 9 16.28 -17.25 8.47
CA ASN A 9 15.58 -16.31 9.32
C ASN A 9 15.84 -14.84 8.91
N ILE A 10 17.06 -14.51 8.47
CA ILE A 10 17.38 -13.19 7.90
C ILE A 10 16.56 -12.96 6.62
N ARG A 11 16.47 -13.97 5.73
CA ARG A 11 15.66 -13.87 4.50
C ARG A 11 14.18 -13.65 4.79
N ASN A 12 13.65 -14.37 5.78
CA ASN A 12 12.26 -14.18 6.20
C ASN A 12 12.03 -12.78 6.80
N ALA A 13 12.96 -12.32 7.64
CA ALA A 13 12.93 -10.97 8.18
C ALA A 13 12.98 -9.90 7.08
N MET A 14 13.77 -10.09 6.02
CA MET A 14 13.81 -9.15 4.89
C MET A 14 12.45 -9.02 4.19
N ASN A 15 11.75 -10.14 3.97
CA ASN A 15 10.42 -10.09 3.34
C ASN A 15 9.40 -9.37 4.23
N MET A 16 9.41 -9.65 5.53
CA MET A 16 8.51 -9.00 6.50
C MET A 16 8.81 -7.50 6.64
N LEU A 17 10.09 -7.13 6.72
CA LEU A 17 10.51 -5.72 6.79
C LEU A 17 10.06 -4.94 5.56
N MET A 18 10.18 -5.52 4.37
CA MET A 18 9.71 -4.87 3.14
C MET A 18 8.20 -4.68 3.12
N GLU A 19 7.42 -5.69 3.53
CA GLU A 19 5.95 -5.59 3.61
C GLU A 19 5.52 -4.44 4.55
N VAL A 20 6.12 -4.37 5.74
CA VAL A 20 5.79 -3.33 6.73
C VAL A 20 6.27 -1.95 6.28
N ALA A 21 7.50 -1.83 5.78
CA ALA A 21 8.06 -0.56 5.34
C ALA A 21 7.24 0.05 4.18
N LEU A 22 6.86 -0.77 3.21
CA LEU A 22 6.05 -0.33 2.07
C LEU A 22 4.64 0.02 2.49
N LEU A 23 4.03 -0.72 3.41
CA LEU A 23 2.70 -0.41 3.96
C LEU A 23 2.70 0.97 4.64
N VAL A 24 3.66 1.23 5.53
CA VAL A 24 3.77 2.49 6.27
C VAL A 24 4.02 3.67 5.31
N GLY A 25 4.98 3.52 4.38
CA GLY A 25 5.26 4.57 3.40
C GLY A 25 4.07 4.89 2.49
N SER A 26 3.34 3.86 2.06
CA SER A 26 2.13 3.99 1.23
C SER A 26 1.03 4.76 1.97
N ILE A 27 0.81 4.47 3.27
CA ILE A 27 -0.17 5.18 4.09
C ILE A 27 0.17 6.68 4.20
N PHE A 28 1.43 7.03 4.47
CA PHE A 28 1.84 8.44 4.51
C PHE A 28 1.66 9.14 3.16
N ALA A 29 1.95 8.46 2.05
CA ALA A 29 1.70 9.00 0.71
C ALA A 29 0.20 9.26 0.48
N ALA A 30 -0.68 8.33 0.86
CA ALA A 30 -2.13 8.49 0.74
C ALA A 30 -2.67 9.68 1.57
N ILE A 31 -2.16 9.85 2.79
CA ILE A 31 -2.50 10.99 3.65
C ILE A 31 -2.04 12.32 3.03
N LYS A 32 -0.84 12.36 2.45
CA LYS A 32 -0.33 13.58 1.79
C LYS A 32 -1.14 13.95 0.55
N MET A 33 -1.69 12.98 -0.17
CA MET A 33 -2.43 13.23 -1.42
C MET A 33 -3.84 13.80 -1.20
N ALA A 34 -4.59 13.31 -0.19
CA ALA A 34 -5.99 13.73 0.02
C ALA A 34 -6.46 13.61 1.48
N GLY A 35 -5.54 13.68 2.44
CA GLY A 35 -5.83 13.58 3.87
C GLY A 35 -6.51 12.26 4.24
N TYR A 36 -7.56 12.34 5.07
CA TYR A 36 -8.32 11.18 5.53
C TYR A 36 -9.09 10.47 4.42
N THR A 37 -9.48 11.18 3.35
CA THR A 37 -10.18 10.57 2.20
C THR A 37 -9.22 9.74 1.34
N GLY A 38 -7.99 10.20 1.15
CA GLY A 38 -6.94 9.42 0.49
C GLY A 38 -6.60 8.15 1.26
N PHE A 39 -6.54 8.26 2.60
CA PHE A 39 -6.32 7.13 3.49
C PHE A 39 -7.45 6.09 3.39
N SER A 40 -8.72 6.49 3.51
CA SER A 40 -9.84 5.55 3.49
C SER A 40 -9.97 4.80 2.17
N ILE A 41 -9.74 5.47 1.04
CA ILE A 41 -9.78 4.85 -0.30
C ILE A 41 -8.61 3.87 -0.49
N ALA A 42 -7.38 4.28 -0.14
CA ALA A 42 -6.21 3.41 -0.25
C ALA A 42 -6.34 2.15 0.63
N VAL A 43 -6.85 2.30 1.86
CA VAL A 43 -7.12 1.17 2.76
C VAL A 43 -8.23 0.27 2.23
N ALA A 44 -9.32 0.84 1.68
CA ALA A 44 -10.39 0.06 1.08
C ALA A 44 -9.91 -0.79 -0.11
N ILE A 45 -9.08 -0.22 -1.00
CA ILE A 45 -8.50 -0.95 -2.14
C ILE A 45 -7.53 -2.03 -1.66
N TYR A 46 -6.74 -1.76 -0.62
CA TYR A 46 -5.86 -2.74 -0.01
C TYR A 46 -6.64 -3.93 0.58
N PHE A 47 -7.70 -3.67 1.36
CA PHE A 47 -8.56 -4.72 1.92
C PHE A 47 -9.34 -5.50 0.86
N LEU A 48 -9.75 -4.83 -0.20
CA LEU A 48 -10.40 -5.50 -1.34
C LEU A 48 -9.44 -6.50 -1.99
N ASN A 49 -8.18 -6.13 -2.19
CA ASN A 49 -7.16 -7.04 -2.70
C ASN A 49 -6.87 -8.21 -1.74
N GLU A 50 -6.89 -7.97 -0.42
CA GLU A 50 -6.77 -9.03 0.59
C GLU A 50 -7.96 -10.01 0.52
N SER A 51 -9.20 -9.50 0.35
CA SER A 51 -10.44 -10.28 0.30
C SER A 51 -10.60 -11.07 -1.00
N LEU A 52 -10.00 -10.62 -2.11
CA LEU A 52 -10.05 -11.29 -3.42
C LEU A 52 -9.06 -12.46 -3.54
N GLY A 53 -8.42 -12.87 -2.43
CA GLY A 53 -7.48 -13.99 -2.41
C GLY A 53 -6.06 -13.60 -2.79
N ARG A 54 -5.70 -12.31 -2.68
CA ARG A 54 -4.35 -11.76 -2.97
C ARG A 54 -3.91 -11.95 -4.44
N PRO A 55 -4.69 -11.50 -5.44
CA PRO A 55 -4.22 -11.50 -6.83
C PRO A 55 -2.93 -10.66 -6.98
N VAL A 56 -2.77 -9.60 -6.17
CA VAL A 56 -1.50 -8.87 -6.04
C VAL A 56 -0.70 -9.43 -4.86
N GLN A 57 0.58 -9.71 -5.11
CA GLN A 57 1.52 -10.18 -4.08
C GLN A 57 1.56 -9.21 -2.88
N LYS A 58 1.61 -9.74 -1.65
CA LYS A 58 1.54 -8.95 -0.40
C LYS A 58 2.51 -7.77 -0.37
N MET A 59 3.71 -7.95 -0.90
CA MET A 59 4.74 -6.91 -0.94
C MET A 59 4.38 -5.74 -1.88
N ALA A 60 3.62 -5.98 -2.93
CA ALA A 60 3.20 -4.97 -3.91
C ALA A 60 1.83 -4.36 -3.61
N ALA A 61 0.98 -5.08 -2.85
CA ALA A 61 -0.38 -4.66 -2.51
C ALA A 61 -0.50 -3.21 -1.97
N PRO A 62 0.29 -2.75 -0.98
CA PRO A 62 0.13 -1.40 -0.44
C PRO A 62 0.50 -0.30 -1.45
N VAL A 63 1.58 -0.52 -2.22
CA VAL A 63 2.06 0.47 -3.20
C VAL A 63 1.09 0.58 -4.37
N VAL A 64 0.59 -0.54 -4.86
CA VAL A 64 -0.38 -0.58 -5.96
C VAL A 64 -1.70 0.10 -5.55
N ALA A 65 -2.18 -0.15 -4.33
CA ALA A 65 -3.38 0.50 -3.83
C ALA A 65 -3.26 2.03 -3.83
N VAL A 66 -2.12 2.58 -3.39
CA VAL A 66 -1.88 4.03 -3.37
C VAL A 66 -1.73 4.61 -4.78
N MET A 67 -1.07 3.91 -5.70
CA MET A 67 -0.98 4.36 -7.09
C MET A 67 -2.36 4.46 -7.75
N ILE A 68 -3.24 3.47 -7.51
CA ILE A 68 -4.62 3.51 -8.01
C ILE A 68 -5.38 4.67 -7.36
N THR A 69 -5.27 4.84 -6.04
CA THR A 69 -5.89 5.97 -5.33
C THR A 69 -5.41 7.32 -5.87
N GLY A 70 -4.12 7.47 -6.16
CA GLY A 70 -3.55 8.68 -6.75
C GLY A 70 -4.10 8.98 -8.14
N ILE A 71 -4.24 7.96 -9.00
CA ILE A 71 -4.88 8.10 -10.31
C ILE A 71 -6.35 8.49 -10.13
N LEU A 72 -7.07 7.81 -9.23
CA LEU A 72 -8.48 8.07 -8.96
C LEU A 72 -8.71 9.51 -8.48
N LEU A 73 -7.87 10.01 -7.57
CA LEU A 73 -7.89 11.37 -7.06
C LEU A 73 -7.62 12.41 -8.16
N ASN A 74 -6.67 12.15 -9.06
CA ASN A 74 -6.42 13.03 -10.20
C ASN A 74 -7.63 13.09 -11.15
N VAL A 75 -8.30 11.96 -11.40
CA VAL A 75 -9.54 11.92 -12.21
C VAL A 75 -10.68 12.65 -11.50
N LEU A 76 -10.81 12.49 -10.18
CA LEU A 76 -11.85 13.14 -9.37
C LEU A 76 -11.63 14.66 -9.25
N TYR A 77 -10.38 15.11 -9.24
CA TYR A 77 -9.98 16.51 -9.37
C TYR A 77 -10.41 17.08 -10.73
N TRP A 78 -10.21 16.32 -11.81
CA TRP A 78 -10.57 16.74 -13.16
C TRP A 78 -12.09 16.84 -13.38
N LEU A 79 -12.87 16.02 -12.66
CA LEU A 79 -14.34 16.07 -12.64
C LEU A 79 -14.91 17.16 -11.69
N GLY A 80 -14.06 17.95 -11.04
CA GLY A 80 -14.46 19.10 -10.22
C GLY A 80 -15.10 18.75 -8.87
N LEU A 81 -15.09 17.47 -8.46
CA LEU A 81 -15.70 17.01 -7.20
C LEU A 81 -14.71 17.04 -6.02
N PHE A 82 -13.44 17.36 -6.29
CA PHE A 82 -12.38 17.47 -5.28
C PHE A 82 -11.60 18.78 -5.45
N VAL A 83 -11.73 19.68 -4.48
CA VAL A 83 -10.85 20.85 -4.35
C VAL A 83 -9.75 20.48 -3.36
N PRO A 84 -8.46 20.51 -3.75
CA PRO A 84 -7.37 20.35 -2.81
C PRO A 84 -7.32 21.58 -1.92
N ALA A 85 -7.37 21.38 -0.60
CA ALA A 85 -6.92 22.35 0.39
C ALA A 85 -5.41 22.24 0.54
#